data_AF-A0A9D6BIT5-F1
#
_entry.id   AF-A0A9D6BIT5-F1
#
_cell.length_a   1.000
_cell.length_b   1.000
_cell.length_c   1.000
_cell.angle_alpha   90.00
_cell.angle_beta   90.00
_cell.angle_gamma   90.00
#
_symmetry.space_group_name_H-M   'P 1'
#
loop_
_entity.id
_entity.type
_entity.pdbx_description
1 polymer ?
#
loop_
_entity_poly.entity_id
_entity_poly.type
_entity_poly.pdbx_seq_one_letter_code
_entity_poly.pdbx_strand_id
1 'polypeptide(L)'
;MRGGFVASGSSNSITFTFDSLQASVGAFVSHFGDMNAIVAVSIHGADGQNLETFFNTFIASQGMDSYDEGAYLGFARGNADIKSITFSGTGVVVDDLTAAVPEPTTYAMMLAGLALVGAAARRRRQA
;
A
#
# COMPACT_ATOMS: atom_id res chain seq x y z
N MET A 1 -15.57 5.00 -2.68
CA MET A 1 -15.33 3.75 -1.92
C MET A 1 -15.54 4.11 -0.48
N ARG A 2 -16.42 3.42 0.26
CA ARG A 2 -16.53 3.66 1.71
C ARG A 2 -15.28 3.02 2.32
N GLY A 3 -14.30 3.85 2.69
CA GLY A 3 -13.12 3.44 3.44
C GLY A 3 -13.59 2.79 4.73
N GLY A 4 -13.22 1.54 4.91
CA GLY A 4 -13.50 0.78 6.12
C GLY A 4 -12.20 0.61 6.85
N PHE A 5 -12.18 0.97 8.13
CA PHE A 5 -11.04 0.73 8.98
C PHE A 5 -11.08 -0.69 9.55
N VAL A 6 -9.91 -1.24 9.86
CA VAL A 6 -9.74 -2.48 10.63
C VAL A 6 -8.89 -2.17 11.84
N ALA A 7 -9.28 -2.66 13.01
CA ALA A 7 -8.57 -2.44 14.27
C ALA A 7 -8.16 -3.75 14.92
N SER A 8 -7.00 -3.76 15.57
CA SER A 8 -6.46 -4.88 16.34
C SER A 8 -6.60 -4.63 17.84
N GLY A 9 -6.77 -5.69 18.64
CA GLY A 9 -6.82 -5.59 20.10
C GLY A 9 -5.45 -5.39 20.75
N SER A 10 -5.29 -5.86 22.00
CA SER A 10 -3.99 -5.83 22.68
C SER A 10 -3.00 -6.81 22.03
N SER A 11 -1.93 -6.26 21.44
CA SER A 11 -0.81 -6.96 20.78
C SER A 11 -1.22 -8.00 19.74
N ASN A 12 -1.84 -7.55 18.65
CA ASN A 12 -2.26 -8.41 17.55
C ASN A 12 -1.83 -7.83 16.19
N SER A 13 -1.85 -8.66 15.15
CA SER A 13 -1.51 -8.25 13.78
C SER A 13 -2.74 -8.15 12.87
N ILE A 14 -2.72 -7.17 11.97
CA ILE A 14 -3.65 -7.05 10.84
C ILE A 14 -2.87 -7.36 9.57
N THR A 15 -3.33 -8.36 8.80
CA THR A 15 -2.70 -8.74 7.54
C THR A 15 -3.67 -8.57 6.40
N PHE A 16 -3.22 -7.89 5.33
CA PHE A 16 -3.93 -7.81 4.07
C PHE A 16 -3.17 -8.62 3.03
N THR A 17 -3.88 -9.51 2.33
CA THR A 17 -3.33 -10.32 1.24
C THR A 17 -4.00 -9.94 -0.07
N PHE A 18 -3.21 -9.80 -1.13
CA PHE A 18 -3.69 -9.41 -2.44
C PHE A 18 -3.84 -10.62 -3.35
N ASP A 19 -4.83 -10.60 -4.25
CA ASP A 19 -5.01 -11.69 -5.23
C ASP A 19 -3.87 -11.72 -6.25
N SER A 20 -3.44 -10.55 -6.72
CA SER A 20 -2.27 -10.37 -7.60
C SER A 20 -1.10 -9.73 -6.86
N LEU A 21 0.13 -9.94 -7.38
CA LEU A 21 1.31 -9.27 -6.86
C LEU A 21 1.28 -7.76 -7.16
N GLN A 22 1.70 -6.98 -6.17
CA GLN A 22 1.69 -5.52 -6.18
C GLN A 22 3.13 -4.99 -6.25
N ALA A 23 3.32 -3.84 -6.87
CA ALA A 23 4.58 -3.08 -6.85
C ALA A 23 4.62 -2.09 -5.69
N SER A 24 3.47 -1.62 -5.22
CA SER A 24 3.39 -0.81 -4.00
C SER A 24 2.17 -1.15 -3.16
N VAL A 25 2.29 -0.90 -1.86
CA VAL A 25 1.23 -1.05 -0.88
C VAL A 25 1.40 0.00 0.21
N GLY A 26 0.31 0.48 0.78
CA GLY A 26 0.35 1.28 2.00
C GLY A 26 -1.03 1.53 2.54
N ALA A 27 -1.10 2.05 3.75
CA ALA A 27 -2.36 2.38 4.41
C ALA A 27 -2.15 3.55 5.38
N PHE A 28 -3.23 4.25 5.70
CA PHE A 28 -3.25 5.13 6.85
C PHE A 28 -3.29 4.29 8.12
N VAL A 29 -2.37 4.53 9.04
CA VAL A 29 -2.22 3.77 10.27
C VAL A 29 -2.28 4.71 11.45
N SER A 30 -3.10 4.36 12.42
CA SER A 30 -3.19 4.99 13.74
C SER A 30 -3.17 3.90 14.82
N HIS A 31 -3.23 4.29 16.09
CA HIS A 31 -3.30 3.40 17.22
C HIS A 31 -4.33 3.90 18.25
N PHE A 32 -4.89 2.97 19.02
CA PHE A 32 -5.65 3.30 20.22
C PHE A 32 -4.93 2.71 21.44
N GLY A 33 -4.69 3.54 22.44
CA GLY A 33 -4.02 3.12 23.68
C GLY A 33 -2.49 3.17 23.63
N ASP A 34 -1.92 3.15 24.84
CA ASP A 34 -0.52 3.36 25.24
C ASP A 34 0.19 4.61 24.70
N MET A 35 0.85 5.32 25.61
CA MET A 35 1.72 6.45 25.27
C MET A 35 2.96 5.89 24.56
N ASN A 36 3.17 6.25 23.30
CA ASN A 36 4.22 5.76 22.39
C ASN A 36 3.97 4.36 21.82
N ALA A 37 3.02 4.24 20.87
CA ALA A 37 2.82 2.98 20.17
C ALA A 37 3.90 2.74 19.11
N ILE A 38 4.46 1.54 19.12
CA ILE A 38 5.35 1.07 18.07
C ILE A 38 4.54 0.13 17.17
N VAL A 39 4.44 0.49 15.89
CA VAL A 39 3.84 -0.36 14.86
C VAL A 39 4.95 -0.90 13.97
N ALA A 40 5.03 -2.22 13.87
CA ALA A 40 5.85 -2.87 12.87
C ALA A 40 5.03 -3.08 11.60
N VAL A 41 5.60 -2.67 10.47
CA VAL A 41 5.03 -2.90 9.14
C VAL A 41 5.92 -3.90 8.43
N SER A 42 5.38 -5.08 8.15
CA SER A 42 6.09 -6.18 7.48
C SER A 42 5.46 -6.44 6.12
N ILE A 43 6.28 -6.48 5.08
CA ILE A 43 5.87 -6.70 3.70
C ILE A 43 6.39 -8.06 3.28
N HIS A 44 5.50 -8.92 2.78
CA HIS A 44 5.86 -10.26 2.35
C HIS A 44 5.60 -10.46 0.85
N GLY A 45 6.47 -11.26 0.23
CA GLY A 45 6.39 -11.64 -1.17
C GLY A 45 5.52 -12.85 -1.43
N ALA A 46 5.47 -13.29 -2.70
CA ALA A 46 4.66 -14.42 -3.17
C ALA A 46 4.82 -15.70 -2.34
N ASP A 47 6.05 -16.01 -1.93
CA ASP A 47 6.41 -17.23 -1.19
C ASP A 47 6.37 -17.03 0.34
N GLY A 48 5.77 -15.93 0.82
CA GLY A 48 5.73 -15.58 2.24
C GLY A 48 7.04 -15.01 2.80
N GLN A 49 8.07 -14.87 1.95
CA GLN A 49 9.36 -14.30 2.35
C GLN A 49 9.21 -12.83 2.72
N ASN A 50 9.88 -12.41 3.80
CA ASN A 50 9.92 -11.01 4.20
C ASN A 50 10.73 -10.19 3.19
N LEU A 51 10.08 -9.26 2.53
CA LEU A 51 10.69 -8.33 1.59
C LEU A 51 11.27 -7.11 2.32
N GLU A 52 10.54 -6.63 3.32
CA GLU A 52 10.92 -5.46 4.12
C GLU A 52 10.18 -5.47 5.46
N THR A 53 10.84 -5.02 6.51
CA THR A 53 10.19 -4.70 7.79
C THR A 53 10.73 -3.39 8.32
N PHE A 54 9.84 -2.46 8.62
CA PHE A 54 10.19 -1.21 9.28
C PHE A 54 9.25 -0.94 10.45
N PHE A 55 9.68 -0.06 11.34
CA PHE A 55 8.94 0.32 12.53
C PHE A 55 8.59 1.80 12.46
N ASN A 56 7.37 2.14 12.86
CA ASN A 56 6.96 3.50 13.09
C ASN A 56 6.58 3.68 14.57
N THR A 57 7.15 4.68 15.21
CA THR A 57 6.77 5.07 16.57
C THR A 57 5.80 6.25 16.47
N PHE A 58 4.57 6.02 16.88
CA PHE A 58 3.58 7.06 17.06
C PHE A 58 3.73 7.65 18.45
N ILE A 59 4.08 8.93 18.53
CA ILE A 59 4.22 9.65 19.79
C ILE A 59 2.91 10.38 20.03
N ALA A 60 2.14 9.92 21.01
CA ALA A 60 1.02 10.71 21.51
C ALA A 60 1.58 11.95 22.24
N SER A 61 1.12 13.14 21.88
CA SER A 61 1.43 14.35 22.65
C SER A 61 0.86 14.20 24.07
N GLN A 62 1.57 14.72 25.06
CA GLN A 62 1.22 14.56 26.46
C GLN A 62 0.11 15.57 26.82
N GLY A 63 -1.14 15.31 26.45
CA GLY A 63 -2.28 16.17 26.78
C GLY A 63 -3.62 15.47 26.57
N MET A 64 -4.63 15.83 27.38
CA MET A 64 -6.01 15.35 27.21
C MET A 64 -6.64 15.75 25.86
N ASP A 65 -6.03 16.72 25.17
CA ASP A 65 -6.39 17.18 23.83
C ASP A 65 -5.43 16.65 22.74
N SER A 66 -4.57 15.67 23.08
CA SER A 66 -3.66 15.08 22.10
C SER A 66 -4.44 14.18 21.13
N TYR A 67 -4.33 14.52 19.85
CA TYR A 67 -4.80 13.68 18.78
C TYR A 67 -3.69 12.70 18.40
N ASP A 68 -4.06 11.45 18.11
CA ASP A 68 -3.19 10.57 17.33
C ASP A 68 -3.11 11.16 15.92
N GLU A 69 -1.92 11.54 15.48
CA GLU A 69 -1.74 12.19 14.18
C GLU A 69 -1.90 11.17 13.04
N GLY A 70 -1.74 9.87 13.34
CA GLY A 70 -1.69 8.80 12.35
C GLY A 70 -0.63 9.07 11.27
N ALA A 71 -0.36 8.06 10.45
CA ALA A 71 0.60 8.22 9.37
C ALA A 71 0.25 7.29 8.22
N TYR A 72 0.48 7.77 7.00
CA TYR A 72 0.48 6.89 5.86
C TYR A 72 1.77 6.07 5.86
N LEU A 73 1.66 4.77 6.09
CA LEU A 73 2.78 3.83 6.09
C LEU A 73 2.67 2.90 4.89
N GLY A 74 3.73 2.81 4.10
CA GLY A 74 3.72 2.03 2.89
C GLY A 74 5.11 1.73 2.36
N PHE A 75 5.13 0.97 1.28
CA PHE A 75 6.34 0.47 0.67
C PHE A 75 6.11 0.30 -0.83
N ALA A 76 7.12 0.63 -1.63
CA ALA A 76 7.07 0.56 -3.08
C ALA A 76 8.36 -0.01 -3.65
N ARG A 77 8.24 -0.75 -4.76
CA ARG A 77 9.32 -1.39 -5.49
C ARG A 77 9.11 -1.22 -7.00
N GLY A 78 10.19 -1.43 -7.76
CA GLY A 78 10.14 -1.37 -9.23
C GLY A 78 9.47 -2.59 -9.89
N ASN A 79 9.23 -3.68 -9.16
CA ASN A 79 8.64 -4.93 -9.67
C ASN A 79 7.41 -5.33 -8.83
N ALA A 80 6.48 -6.07 -9.43
CA ALA A 80 5.36 -6.70 -8.73
C ALA A 80 5.81 -7.96 -8.00
N ASP A 81 6.19 -7.85 -6.75
CA ASP A 81 6.50 -9.02 -5.92
C ASP A 81 5.87 -9.00 -4.53
N ILE A 82 5.07 -7.98 -4.20
CA ILE A 82 4.39 -7.86 -2.91
C ILE A 82 3.09 -8.67 -2.92
N LYS A 83 2.93 -9.59 -1.96
CA LYS A 83 1.72 -10.41 -1.79
C LYS A 83 0.89 -10.03 -0.58
N SER A 84 1.53 -9.56 0.49
CA SER A 84 0.83 -9.10 1.68
C SER A 84 1.57 -8.01 2.45
N ILE A 85 0.81 -7.24 3.21
CA ILE A 85 1.30 -6.29 4.21
C ILE A 85 0.70 -6.67 5.56
N THR A 86 1.52 -6.62 6.61
CA THR A 86 1.12 -6.91 7.98
C THR A 86 1.50 -5.74 8.88
N PHE A 87 0.53 -5.26 9.64
CA PHE A 87 0.71 -4.25 10.68
C PHE A 87 0.59 -4.95 12.03
N SER A 88 1.62 -4.87 12.87
CA SER A 88 1.60 -5.47 14.22
C SER A 88 1.97 -4.44 15.28
N GLY A 89 1.26 -4.52 16.41
CA GLY A 89 1.39 -3.56 17.50
C GLY A 89 0.21 -3.68 18.45
N THR A 90 0.15 -2.80 19.43
CA THR A 90 -0.97 -2.71 20.36
C THR A 90 -1.98 -1.70 19.84
N GLY A 91 -3.24 -2.11 19.70
CA GLY A 91 -4.34 -1.21 19.34
C GLY A 91 -4.25 -0.60 17.94
N VAL A 92 -3.60 -1.29 16.99
CA VAL A 92 -3.35 -0.73 15.65
C VAL A 92 -4.67 -0.59 14.89
N VAL A 93 -4.89 0.57 14.29
CA VAL A 93 -6.02 0.86 13.41
C VAL A 93 -5.47 1.15 12.02
N VAL A 94 -6.03 0.51 11.01
CA VAL A 94 -5.60 0.65 9.62
C VAL A 94 -6.80 1.05 8.77
N ASP A 95 -6.65 2.11 7.97
CA ASP A 95 -7.64 2.61 7.02
C ASP A 95 -6.98 2.96 5.68
N ASP A 96 -7.79 3.20 4.64
CA ASP A 96 -7.33 3.65 3.32
C ASP A 96 -6.19 2.80 2.74
N LEU A 97 -6.32 1.47 2.82
CA LEU A 97 -5.37 0.56 2.19
C LEU A 97 -5.35 0.81 0.67
N THR A 98 -4.19 1.21 0.16
CA THR A 98 -3.92 1.32 -1.27
C THR A 98 -2.87 0.28 -1.69
N ALA A 99 -3.03 -0.22 -2.91
CA ALA A 99 -2.05 -1.07 -3.55
C ALA A 99 -2.03 -0.79 -5.06
N ALA A 100 -0.87 -0.88 -5.67
CA ALA A 100 -0.72 -0.71 -7.11
C ALA A 100 0.00 -1.89 -7.73
N VAL A 101 -0.59 -2.44 -8.79
CA VAL A 101 0.07 -3.36 -9.71
C VAL A 101 0.91 -2.50 -10.67
N PRO A 102 2.18 -2.84 -10.95
CA PRO A 102 2.99 -2.15 -11.94
C PRO A 102 2.27 -2.22 -13.28
N GLU A 103 2.31 -1.09 -13.99
CA GLU A 103 1.29 -0.64 -14.93
C GLU A 103 0.57 -1.78 -15.67
N PRO A 104 -0.79 -1.75 -15.73
CA PRO A 104 -1.49 -2.69 -16.57
C PRO A 104 -0.93 -2.49 -17.99
N THR A 105 -0.40 -3.55 -18.58
CA THR A 105 0.07 -3.60 -19.97
C THR A 105 -0.93 -2.97 -20.95
N THR A 106 -2.20 -2.84 -20.55
CA THR A 106 -3.22 -1.97 -21.13
C THR A 106 -2.73 -0.58 -21.56
N TYR A 107 -1.93 0.15 -20.77
CA TYR A 107 -1.44 1.48 -21.21
C TYR A 107 -0.38 1.38 -22.30
N ALA A 108 0.55 0.44 -22.17
CA ALA A 108 1.53 0.15 -23.22
C ALA A 108 0.83 -0.32 -24.51
N MET A 109 -0.20 -1.16 -24.40
CA MET A 109 -1.02 -1.66 -25.51
C MET A 109 -1.90 -0.57 -26.13
N MET A 110 -2.42 0.35 -25.31
CA MET A 110 -3.14 1.53 -25.79
C MET A 110 -2.22 2.43 -26.60
N LEU A 111 -1.02 2.73 -26.10
CA LEU A 111 -0.02 3.52 -26.81
C LEU A 111 0.46 2.81 -28.09
N ALA A 112 0.66 1.49 -28.03
CA ALA A 112 0.97 0.68 -29.21
C ALA A 112 -0.15 0.75 -30.26
N GLY A 113 -1.41 0.61 -29.83
CA GLY A 113 -2.59 0.76 -30.71
C GLY A 113 -2.66 2.15 -31.33
N LEU A 114 -2.42 3.20 -30.55
CA LEU A 114 -2.40 4.57 -31.04
C LEU A 114 -1.27 4.82 -32.05
N ALA A 115 -0.08 4.28 -31.78
CA ALA A 115 1.06 4.36 -32.69
C ALA A 115 0.76 3.70 -34.03
N LEU A 116 0.12 2.53 -34.03
CA LEU A 116 -0.30 1.82 -35.24
C LEU A 116 -1.32 2.63 -36.07
N VAL A 117 -2.32 3.22 -35.41
CA VAL A 117 -3.31 4.08 -36.07
C VAL A 117 -2.66 5.33 -36.69
N GLY A 118 -1.77 5.99 -35.95
CA GLY A 118 -1.02 7.14 -36.44
C GLY A 118 -0.15 6.81 -37.66
N ALA A 119 0.54 5.65 -37.63
CA ALA A 119 1.35 5.19 -38.74
C ALA A 119 0.50 4.89 -40.00
N ALA A 120 -0.66 4.25 -39.83
CA ALA A 120 -1.59 3.97 -40.92
C ALA A 120 -2.14 5.26 -41.56
N ALA A 121 -2.52 6.25 -40.75
CA ALA A 121 -2.98 7.55 -41.22
C ALA A 121 -1.89 8.32 -42.01
N ARG A 122 -0.64 8.24 -41.56
CA ARG A 122 0.51 8.86 -42.26
C ARG A 122 0.73 8.25 -43.65
N ARG A 123 0.65 6.92 -43.79
CA ARG A 123 0.81 6.22 -45.08
C ARG A 123 -0.25 6.66 -46.09
N ARG A 124 -1.50 6.85 -45.65
CA ARG A 124 -2.61 7.31 -46.50
C ARG A 124 -2.47 8.75 -46.98
N ARG A 125 -1.63 9.58 -46.34
CA ARG A 125 -1.32 10.94 -46.80
C ARG A 125 -0.09 10.99 -47.72
N GLN A 126 0.67 9.90 -47.79
CA GLN A 126 1.90 9.78 -48.59
C GLN A 126 1.67 9.01 -49.90
N ALA A 127 0.55 8.29 -50.02
CA ALA A 127 0.00 7.75 -51.26
C ALA A 127 -1.05 8.71 -51.80
#